data_AF-A0A9N8ER21-F1
#
_entry.id   AF-A0A9N8ER21-F1
#
_cell.length_a   1.000
_cell.length_b   1.000
_cell.length_c   1.000
_cell.angle_alpha   90.00
_cell.angle_beta   90.00
_cell.angle_gamma   90.00
#
_symmetry.space_group_name_H-M   'P 1'
#
loop_
_entity.id
_entity.type
_entity.pdbx_description
1 polymer ?
#
loop_
_entity_poly.entity_id
_entity_poly.type
_entity_poly.pdbx_seq_one_letter_code
_entity_poly.pdbx_strand_id
1 'polypeptide(L)'
;MRPSFSHAHDHNRPLRVVPFLAVVLLLCISAVIIWSRNQRSSDFLQVALAEKRQRPKLQSKSGTTIDSTTDSKNNQLLVITPLGNSTSNEKGVHALKCSMKFRGHNPEHLIRAKFDDKDGYGGLDVKKIRTILKTLQELLSQQEWPATTLILVVDAFDVVIQANPQEILQAYDAQPYPILFGAEAGCWNPVTKTLQSTVSAPLCTLPTHQTSIAKGLYLNSGVFLSTLGTLAAFLDHELNHQELPTEKEGLVALQGFPGQFNDQAYWGYWYTKYHPLIGIDNTGDNNNKLIIANIGRDHRSALRFDITTGLFALEDNNNGKQKQVPPVMHFPGSHPKLFKPYIAAKRFFEEHC
;
A
#
# COMPACT_ATOMS: atom_id res chain seq x y z
N MET A 1 -9.90 93.77 17.08
CA MET A 1 -9.24 92.63 17.76
C MET A 1 -9.31 91.42 16.83
N ARG A 2 -8.15 90.98 16.32
CA ARG A 2 -7.98 89.73 15.55
C ARG A 2 -7.30 88.70 16.46
N PRO A 3 -7.67 87.41 16.34
CA PRO A 3 -6.72 86.31 16.50
C PRO A 3 -6.63 85.55 15.17
N SER A 4 -5.49 85.63 14.47
CA SER A 4 -4.36 84.67 14.51
C SER A 4 -4.72 83.28 13.96
N PHE A 5 -4.49 83.12 12.65
CA PHE A 5 -4.26 81.84 11.98
C PHE A 5 -2.96 81.22 12.52
N SER A 6 -3.02 79.98 13.00
CA SER A 6 -1.84 79.17 13.28
C SER A 6 -1.64 78.11 12.19
N HIS A 7 -0.38 77.92 11.86
CA HIS A 7 0.14 77.14 10.76
C HIS A 7 -0.03 75.63 10.89
N ALA A 8 -0.16 75.02 9.72
CA ALA A 8 0.22 73.67 9.33
C ALA A 8 1.37 73.06 10.15
N HIS A 9 1.17 71.79 10.55
CA HIS A 9 2.26 70.85 10.80
C HIS A 9 1.88 69.44 10.33
N ASP A 10 2.67 68.97 9.36
CA ASP A 10 3.19 67.61 9.16
C ASP A 10 2.23 66.41 9.02
N HIS A 11 1.92 66.10 7.76
CA HIS A 11 1.66 64.74 7.32
C HIS A 11 2.98 63.97 7.11
N ASN A 12 3.53 63.42 8.19
CA ASN A 12 4.50 62.32 8.10
C ASN A 12 3.82 61.02 8.56
N ARG A 13 3.00 60.42 7.69
CA ARG A 13 2.62 59.01 7.86
C ARG A 13 3.81 58.18 7.35
N PRO A 14 4.47 57.38 8.21
CA PRO A 14 5.49 56.46 7.71
C PRO A 14 4.82 55.55 6.68
N LEU A 15 5.36 55.60 5.46
CA LEU A 15 5.01 54.71 4.37
C LEU A 15 5.13 53.28 4.92
N ARG A 16 3.98 52.59 5.03
CA ARG A 16 3.88 51.18 5.42
C ARG A 16 4.51 50.31 4.31
N VAL A 17 5.84 50.31 4.22
CA VAL A 17 6.63 49.47 3.28
C VAL A 17 6.96 48.10 3.90
N VAL A 18 6.68 47.94 5.19
CA VAL A 18 6.93 46.71 5.96
C VAL A 18 6.11 45.47 5.51
N PRO A 19 4.86 45.54 4.99
CA PRO A 19 4.13 44.31 4.65
C PRO A 19 4.64 43.63 3.37
N PHE A 20 5.29 44.36 2.44
CA PHE A 20 5.70 43.78 1.15
C PHE A 20 6.93 42.86 1.31
N LEU A 21 7.95 43.31 2.04
CA LEU A 21 9.16 42.51 2.30
C LEU A 21 8.85 41.24 3.11
N ALA A 22 7.94 41.32 4.09
CA ALA A 22 7.52 40.16 4.88
C ALA A 22 6.77 39.11 4.02
N VAL A 23 5.90 39.56 3.11
CA VAL A 23 5.17 38.66 2.20
C VAL A 23 6.13 38.01 1.21
N VAL A 24 7.07 38.76 0.62
CA VAL A 24 8.08 38.21 -0.30
C VAL A 24 8.96 37.19 0.41
N LEU A 25 9.42 37.49 1.62
CA LEU A 25 10.23 36.55 2.40
C LEU A 25 9.47 35.26 2.73
N LEU A 26 8.19 35.36 3.12
CA LEU A 26 7.34 34.18 3.35
C LEU A 26 7.17 33.34 2.09
N LEU A 27 6.93 33.97 0.93
CA LEU A 27 6.83 33.26 -0.35
C LEU A 27 8.14 32.57 -0.74
N CYS A 28 9.30 33.22 -0.52
CA CYS A 28 10.60 32.62 -0.77
C CYS A 28 10.86 31.42 0.15
N ILE A 29 10.54 31.53 1.44
CA ILE A 29 10.67 30.42 2.39
C ILE A 29 9.75 29.26 1.99
N SER A 30 8.48 29.53 1.65
CA SER A 30 7.56 28.51 1.16
C SER A 30 8.07 27.85 -0.12
N ALA A 31 8.62 28.63 -1.07
CA ALA A 31 9.18 28.09 -2.32
C ALA A 31 10.39 27.19 -2.06
N VAL A 32 11.30 27.56 -1.14
CA VAL A 32 12.45 26.73 -0.76
C VAL A 32 12.00 25.45 -0.05
N ILE A 33 11.00 25.53 0.83
CA ILE A 33 10.44 24.35 1.50
C ILE A 33 9.82 23.40 0.45
N ILE A 34 8.99 23.92 -0.47
CA ILE A 34 8.37 23.12 -1.54
C ILE A 34 9.44 22.50 -2.44
N TRP A 35 10.45 23.27 -2.85
CA TRP A 35 11.54 22.78 -3.69
C TRP A 35 12.35 21.68 -3.00
N SER A 36 12.72 21.87 -1.73
CA SER A 36 13.45 20.87 -0.95
C SER A 36 12.65 19.59 -0.72
N ARG A 37 11.33 19.69 -0.54
CA ARG A 37 10.43 18.53 -0.46
C ARG A 37 10.41 17.77 -1.79
N ASN A 38 10.19 18.46 -2.91
CA ASN A 38 10.15 17.84 -4.23
C ASN A 38 11.48 17.17 -4.61
N GLN A 39 12.62 17.76 -4.25
CA GLN A 39 13.93 17.18 -4.53
C GLN A 39 14.16 15.90 -3.73
N ARG A 40 13.80 15.87 -2.44
CA ARG A 40 13.88 14.65 -1.62
C ARG A 40 13.00 13.53 -2.17
N SER A 41 11.79 13.83 -2.64
CA SER A 41 10.91 12.84 -3.27
C SER A 41 11.52 12.26 -4.55
N SER A 42 12.18 13.10 -5.36
CA SER A 42 12.90 12.66 -6.57
C SER A 42 14.10 11.77 -6.24
N ASP A 43 14.93 12.17 -5.27
CA ASP A 43 16.10 11.40 -4.85
C ASP A 43 15.67 10.05 -4.27
N PHE A 44 14.62 10.05 -3.45
CA PHE A 44 14.01 8.83 -2.91
C PHE A 44 13.54 7.89 -4.03
N LEU A 45 12.83 8.41 -5.03
CA LEU A 45 12.36 7.62 -6.17
C LEU A 45 13.53 6.97 -6.93
N GLN A 46 14.65 7.68 -7.13
CA GLN A 46 15.81 7.11 -7.80
C GLN A 46 16.45 5.99 -6.98
N VAL A 47 16.55 6.14 -5.65
CA VAL A 47 17.05 5.09 -4.77
C VAL A 47 16.12 3.88 -4.79
N ALA A 48 14.81 4.08 -4.67
CA ALA A 48 13.82 3.00 -4.71
C ALA A 48 13.84 2.24 -6.05
N LEU A 49 13.95 2.97 -7.17
CA LEU A 49 14.10 2.37 -8.49
C LEU A 49 15.44 1.65 -8.65
N ALA A 50 16.52 2.18 -8.08
CA ALA A 50 17.84 1.54 -8.10
C ALA A 50 17.81 0.23 -7.29
N GLU A 51 17.26 0.23 -6.07
CA GLU A 51 17.09 -0.97 -5.26
C GLU A 51 16.26 -2.03 -5.98
N LYS A 52 15.12 -1.64 -6.58
CA LYS A 52 14.31 -2.55 -7.38
C LYS A 52 15.08 -3.14 -8.56
N ARG A 53 15.88 -2.33 -9.27
CA ARG A 53 16.70 -2.77 -10.41
C ARG A 53 17.89 -3.65 -10.01
N GLN A 54 18.45 -3.42 -8.82
CA GLN A 54 19.56 -4.20 -8.27
C GLN A 54 19.13 -5.58 -7.79
N ARG A 55 17.83 -5.84 -7.65
CA ARG A 55 17.34 -7.18 -7.31
C ARG A 55 17.79 -8.18 -8.39
N PRO A 56 18.41 -9.31 -8.02
CA PRO A 56 18.78 -10.34 -8.96
C PRO A 56 17.57 -10.78 -9.77
N LYS A 57 17.57 -10.51 -11.08
CA LYS A 57 16.51 -11.01 -11.97
C LYS A 57 16.72 -12.50 -12.15
N LEU A 58 15.69 -13.29 -11.87
CA LEU A 58 15.65 -14.70 -12.21
C LEU A 58 15.81 -14.84 -13.72
N GLN A 59 17.01 -15.27 -14.17
CA GLN A 59 17.19 -15.69 -15.55
C GLN A 59 16.50 -17.04 -15.71
N SER A 60 15.53 -17.14 -16.61
CA SER A 60 14.94 -18.43 -16.99
C SER A 60 15.96 -19.24 -17.81
N LYS A 61 16.99 -19.77 -17.17
CA LYS A 61 17.86 -20.76 -17.82
C LYS A 61 17.16 -22.10 -17.77
N SER A 62 16.57 -22.49 -18.91
CA SER A 62 16.20 -23.88 -19.13
C SER A 62 17.47 -24.73 -19.15
N GLY A 63 17.62 -25.66 -18.19
CA GLY A 63 18.45 -26.84 -18.39
C GLY A 63 19.82 -26.88 -17.72
N THR A 64 20.02 -26.33 -16.52
CA THR A 64 21.21 -26.68 -15.73
C THR A 64 20.87 -26.82 -14.27
N THR A 65 21.27 -27.95 -13.68
CA THR A 65 21.10 -28.30 -12.27
C THR A 65 21.76 -27.22 -11.41
N ILE A 66 20.95 -26.44 -10.70
CA ILE A 66 21.41 -25.35 -9.82
C ILE A 66 21.80 -25.97 -8.48
N ASP A 67 23.05 -25.73 -8.06
CA ASP A 67 23.53 -26.05 -6.71
C ASP A 67 22.71 -25.26 -5.67
N SER A 68 21.96 -25.97 -4.84
CA SER A 68 20.83 -25.45 -4.06
C SER A 68 21.17 -24.61 -2.83
N THR A 69 22.45 -24.40 -2.52
CA THR A 69 22.86 -23.84 -1.22
C THR A 69 23.22 -22.35 -1.26
N THR A 70 23.55 -21.79 -2.42
CA THR A 70 23.92 -20.37 -2.57
C THR A 70 22.80 -19.51 -3.18
N ASP A 71 21.87 -20.09 -3.94
CA ASP A 71 20.73 -19.39 -4.56
C ASP A 71 19.53 -19.17 -3.61
N SER A 72 19.57 -19.78 -2.42
CA SER A 72 18.49 -19.71 -1.41
C SER A 72 18.32 -18.30 -0.82
N LYS A 73 19.40 -17.52 -0.70
CA LYS A 73 19.35 -16.16 -0.11
C LYS A 73 18.97 -15.06 -1.09
N ASN A 74 19.01 -15.31 -2.40
CA ASN A 74 18.69 -14.30 -3.42
C ASN A 74 17.21 -14.29 -3.84
N ASN A 75 16.42 -15.30 -3.42
CA ASN A 75 15.01 -15.46 -3.75
C ASN A 75 14.11 -15.27 -2.52
N GLN A 76 14.34 -14.20 -1.75
CA GLN A 76 13.68 -14.01 -0.47
C GLN A 76 12.39 -13.20 -0.62
N LEU A 77 11.29 -13.86 -0.29
CA LEU A 77 9.98 -13.27 -0.03
C LEU A 77 9.66 -13.45 1.45
N LEU A 78 9.38 -12.34 2.12
CA LEU A 78 8.81 -12.32 3.48
C LEU A 78 7.37 -11.85 3.41
N VAL A 79 6.51 -12.46 4.23
CA VAL A 79 5.11 -12.06 4.36
C VAL A 79 4.94 -11.39 5.71
N ILE A 80 4.53 -10.13 5.73
CA ILE A 80 4.22 -9.41 6.96
C ILE A 80 2.70 -9.30 7.08
N THR A 81 2.16 -9.75 8.21
CA THR A 81 0.75 -9.55 8.52
C THR A 81 0.59 -8.77 9.82
N PRO A 82 -0.04 -7.57 9.79
CA PRO A 82 -0.31 -6.82 10.99
C PRO A 82 -1.47 -7.43 11.78
N LEU A 83 -1.30 -7.54 13.10
CA LEU A 83 -2.24 -8.25 13.97
C LEU A 83 -2.44 -7.51 15.30
N GLY A 84 -3.70 -7.26 15.67
CA GLY A 84 -4.04 -6.63 16.95
C GLY A 84 -3.84 -7.58 18.14
N ASN A 85 -3.33 -7.07 19.26
CA ASN A 85 -3.05 -7.85 20.48
C ASN A 85 -4.30 -8.44 21.17
N SER A 86 -5.45 -7.78 21.04
CA SER A 86 -6.75 -8.17 21.61
C SER A 86 -7.40 -9.32 20.85
N THR A 87 -6.93 -9.59 19.63
CA THR A 87 -7.53 -10.61 18.79
C THR A 87 -7.11 -12.01 19.22
N SER A 88 -8.09 -12.86 19.57
CA SER A 88 -7.92 -14.33 19.65
C SER A 88 -7.77 -15.00 18.27
N ASN A 89 -7.42 -14.21 17.24
CA ASN A 89 -7.67 -14.49 15.83
C ASN A 89 -6.52 -15.22 15.12
N GLU A 90 -5.79 -16.07 15.84
CA GLU A 90 -4.82 -17.01 15.27
C GLU A 90 -5.43 -17.85 14.13
N LYS A 91 -6.76 -18.07 14.15
CA LYS A 91 -7.48 -18.82 13.10
C LYS A 91 -7.41 -18.20 11.70
N GLY A 92 -7.33 -16.87 11.57
CA GLY A 92 -7.20 -16.24 10.26
C GLY A 92 -5.76 -16.33 9.73
N VAL A 93 -4.79 -16.04 10.61
CA VAL A 93 -3.36 -16.22 10.33
C VAL A 93 -3.05 -17.67 9.96
N HIS A 94 -3.76 -18.63 10.54
CA HIS A 94 -3.60 -20.05 10.23
C HIS A 94 -3.90 -20.35 8.75
N ALA A 95 -5.03 -19.91 8.21
CA ALA A 95 -5.36 -20.13 6.80
C ALA A 95 -4.30 -19.53 5.85
N LEU A 96 -3.82 -18.32 6.16
CA LEU A 96 -2.71 -17.69 5.44
C LEU A 96 -1.44 -18.55 5.51
N LYS A 97 -1.00 -18.93 6.72
CA LYS A 97 0.20 -19.78 6.96
C LYS A 97 0.10 -21.12 6.21
N CYS A 98 -1.08 -21.71 6.19
CA CYS A 98 -1.32 -23.00 5.52
C CYS A 98 -1.31 -22.85 4.00
N SER A 99 -1.91 -21.79 3.45
CA SER A 99 -1.83 -21.51 2.00
C SER A 99 -0.37 -21.26 1.56
N MET A 100 0.41 -20.55 2.37
CA MET A 100 1.86 -20.36 2.16
C MET A 100 2.60 -21.70 2.14
N LYS A 101 2.44 -22.53 3.18
CA LYS A 101 3.08 -23.85 3.28
C LYS A 101 2.73 -24.74 2.09
N PHE A 102 1.44 -24.78 1.71
CA PHE A 102 0.96 -25.56 0.57
C PHE A 102 1.61 -25.13 -0.77
N ARG A 103 1.98 -23.85 -0.89
CA ARG A 103 2.64 -23.29 -2.08
C ARG A 103 4.16 -23.28 -2.01
N GLY A 104 4.75 -24.00 -1.07
CA GLY A 104 6.20 -24.12 -0.94
C GLY A 104 6.89 -22.89 -0.37
N HIS A 105 6.16 -21.99 0.29
CA HIS A 105 6.76 -20.92 1.08
C HIS A 105 7.28 -21.51 2.40
N ASN A 106 8.34 -20.92 2.94
CA ASN A 106 8.74 -21.23 4.31
C ASN A 106 7.73 -20.59 5.28
N PRO A 107 6.98 -21.39 6.08
CA PRO A 107 5.99 -20.86 7.02
C PRO A 107 6.57 -19.95 8.10
N GLU A 108 7.89 -20.01 8.36
CA GLU A 108 8.58 -19.14 9.31
C GLU A 108 8.92 -17.76 8.72
N HIS A 109 8.75 -17.57 7.41
CA HIS A 109 8.85 -16.26 6.76
C HIS A 109 7.55 -15.43 6.89
N LEU A 110 6.54 -15.95 7.60
CA LEU A 110 5.35 -15.21 7.98
C LEU A 110 5.60 -14.46 9.30
N ILE A 111 5.79 -13.15 9.19
CA ILE A 111 6.09 -12.25 10.30
C ILE A 111 4.81 -11.58 10.77
N ARG A 112 4.58 -11.61 12.09
CA ARG A 112 3.40 -11.03 12.73
C ARG A 112 3.74 -9.66 13.29
N ALA A 113 3.30 -8.60 12.62
CA ALA A 113 3.48 -7.23 13.07
C ALA A 113 2.40 -6.88 14.11
N LYS A 114 2.68 -7.18 15.39
CA LYS A 114 1.69 -7.03 16.47
C LYS A 114 1.52 -5.59 16.95
N PHE A 115 0.28 -5.11 17.08
CA PHE A 115 -0.03 -3.77 17.57
C PHE A 115 -1.10 -3.77 18.66
N ASP A 116 -1.10 -2.75 19.52
CA ASP A 116 -2.12 -2.60 20.56
C ASP A 116 -3.41 -2.03 19.97
N ASP A 117 -4.49 -2.80 20.09
CA ASP A 117 -5.83 -2.55 19.55
C ASP A 117 -6.90 -2.57 20.66
N LYS A 118 -6.51 -2.36 21.93
CA LYS A 118 -7.45 -2.29 23.08
C LYS A 118 -8.57 -1.28 22.93
N ASP A 119 -8.40 -0.25 22.10
CA ASP A 119 -9.45 0.72 21.74
C ASP A 119 -10.42 0.20 20.66
N GLY A 120 -10.32 -1.09 20.32
CA GLY A 120 -11.10 -1.79 19.31
C GLY A 120 -10.34 -1.99 18.00
N TYR A 121 -10.67 -3.09 17.30
CA TYR A 121 -10.22 -3.39 15.94
C TYR A 121 -10.76 -2.39 14.87
N GLY A 122 -11.45 -1.33 15.32
CA GLY A 122 -12.11 -0.33 14.47
C GLY A 122 -11.17 0.68 13.81
N GLY A 123 -9.88 0.70 14.17
CA GLY A 123 -8.87 1.54 13.54
C GLY A 123 -7.90 0.71 12.73
N LEU A 124 -8.24 0.42 11.48
CA LEU A 124 -7.26 0.23 10.41
C LEU A 124 -6.42 1.51 10.33
N ASP A 125 -5.54 1.77 11.29
CA ASP A 125 -5.00 3.11 11.55
C ASP A 125 -3.50 3.19 11.26
N VAL A 126 -2.94 4.40 11.29
CA VAL A 126 -1.51 4.69 11.31
C VAL A 126 -0.75 3.82 12.33
N LYS A 127 -1.39 3.35 13.41
CA LYS A 127 -0.82 2.32 14.31
C LYS A 127 -0.38 1.04 13.56
N LYS A 128 -1.22 0.52 12.66
CA LYS A 128 -0.90 -0.63 11.77
C LYS A 128 0.36 -0.35 10.97
N ILE A 129 0.43 0.85 10.38
CA ILE A 129 1.54 1.29 9.52
C ILE A 129 2.82 1.52 10.33
N ARG A 130 2.74 2.14 11.50
CA ARG A 130 3.86 2.30 12.44
C ARG A 130 4.42 0.95 12.89
N THR A 131 3.56 -0.02 13.16
CA THR A 131 4.01 -1.36 13.52
C THR A 131 4.68 -2.07 12.34
N ILE A 132 4.15 -1.93 11.13
CA ILE A 132 4.83 -2.41 9.92
C ILE A 132 6.23 -1.77 9.80
N LEU A 133 6.35 -0.44 9.94
CA LEU A 133 7.64 0.25 9.92
C LEU A 133 8.61 -0.31 10.97
N LYS A 134 8.14 -0.46 12.21
CA LYS A 134 8.97 -1.02 13.30
C LYS A 134 9.49 -2.42 12.94
N THR A 135 8.63 -3.30 12.43
CA THR A 135 9.02 -4.64 11.99
C THR A 135 10.04 -4.58 10.84
N LEU A 136 9.88 -3.69 9.87
CA LEU A 136 10.84 -3.53 8.77
C LEU A 136 12.21 -3.06 9.28
N GLN A 137 12.23 -2.11 10.22
CA GLN A 137 13.46 -1.61 10.85
C GLN A 137 14.17 -2.70 11.67
N GLU A 138 13.42 -3.53 12.40
CA GLU A 138 13.97 -4.69 13.11
C GLU A 138 14.64 -5.66 12.13
N LEU A 139 13.97 -6.01 11.02
CA LEU A 139 14.53 -6.90 9.99
C LEU A 139 15.80 -6.34 9.35
N LEU A 140 15.83 -5.04 9.05
CA LEU A 140 17.02 -4.37 8.51
C LEU A 140 18.18 -4.37 9.53
N SER A 141 17.88 -4.13 10.82
CA SER A 141 18.90 -4.08 11.87
C SER A 141 19.56 -5.42 12.16
N GLN A 142 18.85 -6.53 11.95
CA GLN A 142 19.35 -7.89 12.15
C GLN A 142 20.36 -8.31 11.08
N GLN A 143 20.44 -7.61 9.94
CA GLN A 143 21.33 -7.90 8.80
C GLN A 143 21.19 -9.32 8.22
N GLU A 144 20.15 -10.06 8.61
CA GLU A 144 19.83 -11.37 8.06
C GLU A 144 19.21 -11.25 6.65
N TRP A 145 18.45 -10.17 6.43
CA TRP A 145 17.70 -9.91 5.21
C TRP A 145 18.27 -8.71 4.45
N PRO A 146 18.64 -8.85 3.17
CA PRO A 146 19.09 -7.73 2.36
C PRO A 146 17.94 -6.74 2.11
N ALA A 147 18.28 -5.47 1.89
CA ALA A 147 17.32 -4.41 1.56
C ALA A 147 16.48 -4.73 0.30
N THR A 148 16.99 -5.59 -0.59
CA THR A 148 16.30 -6.03 -1.82
C THR A 148 15.28 -7.16 -1.61
N THR A 149 15.16 -7.71 -0.39
CA THR A 149 14.16 -8.74 -0.06
C THR A 149 12.75 -8.24 -0.37
N LEU A 150 11.95 -9.05 -1.05
CA LEU A 150 10.56 -8.69 -1.33
C LEU A 150 9.72 -8.85 -0.06
N ILE A 151 9.02 -7.81 0.32
CA ILE A 151 8.02 -7.81 1.38
C ILE A 151 6.65 -7.82 0.75
N LEU A 152 5.84 -8.82 1.12
CA LEU A 152 4.40 -8.88 0.84
C LEU A 152 3.66 -8.59 2.14
N VAL A 153 3.03 -7.43 2.23
CA VAL A 153 2.19 -7.06 3.37
C VAL A 153 0.75 -7.46 3.07
N VAL A 154 0.12 -8.21 3.97
CA VAL A 154 -1.23 -8.76 3.79
C VAL A 154 -2.06 -8.68 5.05
N ASP A 155 -3.36 -8.43 4.90
CA ASP A 155 -4.33 -8.59 5.97
C ASP A 155 -4.40 -10.05 6.44
N ALA A 156 -4.56 -10.22 7.75
CA ALA A 156 -4.38 -11.52 8.40
C ALA A 156 -5.52 -12.51 8.14
N PHE A 157 -6.69 -12.06 7.73
CA PHE A 157 -7.95 -12.82 7.92
C PHE A 157 -8.65 -13.25 6.64
N ASP A 158 -8.30 -12.61 5.53
CA ASP A 158 -9.02 -12.67 4.27
C ASP A 158 -8.05 -12.68 3.08
N VAL A 159 -6.82 -13.16 3.29
CA VAL A 159 -5.82 -13.33 2.23
C VAL A 159 -5.40 -14.79 2.11
N VAL A 160 -5.30 -15.25 0.86
CA VAL A 160 -4.76 -16.56 0.48
C VAL A 160 -3.63 -16.36 -0.52
N ILE A 161 -2.51 -17.03 -0.29
CA ILE A 161 -1.39 -17.08 -1.23
C ILE A 161 -1.49 -18.38 -2.02
N GLN A 162 -1.62 -18.28 -3.34
CA GLN A 162 -1.84 -19.43 -4.22
C GLN A 162 -0.74 -19.67 -5.26
N ALA A 163 0.24 -18.78 -5.32
CA ALA A 163 1.47 -18.95 -6.10
C ALA A 163 2.65 -19.33 -5.20
N ASN A 164 3.66 -19.95 -5.80
CA ASN A 164 4.95 -20.15 -5.13
C ASN A 164 5.72 -18.81 -5.01
N PRO A 165 6.76 -18.73 -4.15
CA PRO A 165 7.53 -17.48 -3.97
C PRO A 165 8.11 -16.93 -5.28
N GLN A 166 8.61 -17.81 -6.16
CA GLN A 166 9.26 -17.43 -7.41
C GLN A 166 8.31 -16.76 -8.39
N GLU A 167 7.07 -17.25 -8.50
CA GLU A 167 6.01 -16.65 -9.31
C GLU A 167 5.66 -15.23 -8.84
N ILE A 168 5.56 -15.01 -7.53
CA ILE A 168 5.31 -13.68 -6.95
C ILE A 168 6.49 -12.75 -7.23
N LEU A 169 7.72 -13.23 -7.02
CA LEU A 169 8.94 -12.49 -7.31
C LEU A 169 8.97 -12.06 -8.77
N GLN A 170 8.81 -12.98 -9.72
CA GLN A 170 8.82 -12.69 -11.15
C GLN A 170 7.72 -11.69 -11.54
N ALA A 171 6.51 -11.86 -11.00
CA ALA A 171 5.41 -10.96 -11.27
C ALA A 171 5.71 -9.53 -10.77
N TYR A 172 6.29 -9.38 -9.58
CA TYR A 172 6.67 -8.07 -9.04
C TYR A 172 7.79 -7.38 -9.86
N ASP A 173 8.76 -8.14 -10.35
CA ASP A 173 9.85 -7.61 -11.20
C ASP A 173 9.36 -7.06 -12.53
N ALA A 174 8.25 -7.59 -13.04
CA ALA A 174 7.61 -7.11 -14.27
C ALA A 174 6.85 -5.78 -14.07
N GLN A 175 6.58 -5.38 -12.84
CA GLN A 175 5.84 -4.15 -12.53
C GLN A 175 6.76 -2.93 -12.60
N PRO A 176 6.29 -1.76 -13.02
CA PRO A 176 7.11 -0.55 -13.03
C PRO A 176 7.25 0.10 -11.64
N TYR A 177 6.39 -0.26 -10.70
CA TYR A 177 6.25 0.42 -9.41
C TYR A 177 7.12 -0.21 -8.31
N PRO A 178 7.94 0.57 -7.58
CA PRO A 178 8.65 0.11 -6.38
C PRO A 178 7.73 -0.29 -5.22
N ILE A 179 6.58 0.38 -5.07
CA ILE A 179 5.56 0.00 -4.10
C ILE A 179 4.27 -0.29 -4.88
N LEU A 180 3.79 -1.52 -4.79
CA LEU A 180 2.67 -2.03 -5.57
C LEU A 180 1.51 -2.43 -4.68
N PHE A 181 0.35 -1.83 -4.87
CA PHE A 181 -0.88 -2.15 -4.14
C PHE A 181 -1.83 -2.99 -4.97
N GLY A 182 -2.70 -3.76 -4.31
CA GLY A 182 -3.85 -4.36 -5.00
C GLY A 182 -4.82 -3.28 -5.49
N ALA A 183 -5.48 -3.54 -6.61
CA ALA A 183 -6.52 -2.67 -7.18
C ALA A 183 -7.93 -3.21 -6.92
N GLU A 184 -8.90 -2.36 -6.63
CA GLU A 184 -10.32 -2.74 -6.43
C GLU A 184 -11.28 -1.85 -7.25
N ALA A 185 -12.43 -2.39 -7.65
CA ALA A 185 -13.38 -1.71 -8.55
C ALA A 185 -14.22 -0.58 -7.89
N GLY A 186 -14.11 -0.41 -6.57
CA GLY A 186 -14.91 0.55 -5.82
C GLY A 186 -14.01 1.48 -5.01
N CYS A 187 -14.26 2.79 -5.07
CA CYS A 187 -13.59 3.70 -4.14
C CYS A 187 -14.29 3.61 -2.79
N TRP A 188 -13.66 2.93 -1.83
CA TRP A 188 -14.20 2.86 -0.49
C TRP A 188 -13.93 4.15 0.28
N ASN A 189 -15.00 4.83 0.72
CA ASN A 189 -14.84 5.98 1.58
C ASN A 189 -14.76 5.55 3.06
N PRO A 190 -13.65 5.85 3.74
CA PRO A 190 -13.41 5.39 5.11
C PRO A 190 -14.28 6.08 6.16
N VAL A 191 -14.76 7.30 5.87
CA VAL A 191 -15.59 8.10 6.78
C VAL A 191 -17.03 7.59 6.76
N THR A 192 -17.61 7.45 5.57
CA THR A 192 -18.99 7.01 5.41
C THR A 192 -19.14 5.50 5.41
N LYS A 193 -18.03 4.75 5.26
CA LYS A 193 -18.00 3.31 5.01
C LYS A 193 -18.84 2.92 3.78
N THR A 194 -18.98 3.83 2.82
CA THR A 194 -19.77 3.62 1.59
C THR A 194 -18.92 3.83 0.34
N LEU A 195 -19.32 3.18 -0.74
CA LEU A 195 -18.68 3.30 -2.06
C LEU A 195 -19.08 4.57 -2.84
N GLN A 196 -19.84 5.49 -2.22
CA GLN A 196 -20.55 6.59 -2.92
C GLN A 196 -20.26 7.99 -2.36
N SER A 197 -19.22 8.16 -1.54
CA SER A 197 -18.96 9.47 -0.94
C SER A 197 -18.22 10.41 -1.88
N THR A 198 -18.63 11.67 -1.88
CA THR A 198 -17.98 12.79 -2.56
C THR A 198 -16.86 13.44 -1.75
N VAL A 199 -16.62 12.98 -0.51
CA VAL A 199 -15.82 13.71 0.51
C VAL A 199 -14.41 13.13 0.75
N SER A 200 -13.84 12.35 -0.17
CA SER A 200 -12.41 12.02 -0.09
C SER A 200 -11.73 12.12 -1.46
N ALA A 201 -11.49 13.37 -1.87
CA ALA A 201 -10.89 13.68 -3.16
C ALA A 201 -9.59 12.91 -3.44
N PRO A 202 -8.63 12.71 -2.51
CA PRO A 202 -7.40 11.99 -2.83
C PRO A 202 -7.59 10.47 -3.03
N LEU A 203 -8.48 9.83 -2.26
CA LEU A 203 -8.62 8.36 -2.26
C LEU A 203 -9.23 7.82 -3.54
N CYS A 204 -10.13 8.61 -4.11
CA CYS A 204 -10.79 8.31 -5.37
C CYS A 204 -10.12 9.02 -6.56
N THR A 205 -8.99 9.69 -6.34
CA THR A 205 -8.23 10.32 -7.44
C THR A 205 -7.17 9.35 -7.93
N LEU A 206 -7.26 9.03 -9.21
CA LEU A 206 -6.17 8.39 -9.92
C LEU A 206 -5.20 9.45 -10.44
N PRO A 207 -3.88 9.28 -10.29
CA PRO A 207 -2.90 10.08 -11.00
C PRO A 207 -3.25 10.17 -12.50
N THR A 208 -2.98 11.30 -13.14
CA THR A 208 -3.37 11.55 -14.55
C THR A 208 -2.86 10.48 -15.53
N HIS A 209 -1.68 9.90 -15.25
CA HIS A 209 -1.11 8.82 -16.06
C HIS A 209 -1.81 7.46 -15.85
N GLN A 210 -2.46 7.26 -14.70
CA GLN A 210 -3.19 6.03 -14.37
C GLN A 210 -4.66 6.10 -14.79
N THR A 211 -5.23 7.28 -14.98
CA THR A 211 -6.67 7.45 -15.30
C THR A 211 -7.06 6.80 -16.61
N SER A 212 -6.15 6.68 -17.58
CA SER A 212 -6.38 6.01 -18.86
C SER A 212 -6.20 4.50 -18.80
N ILE A 213 -5.42 3.99 -17.84
CA ILE A 213 -5.01 2.57 -17.75
C ILE A 213 -5.86 1.84 -16.72
N ALA A 214 -6.15 2.48 -15.59
CA ALA A 214 -6.83 1.91 -14.40
C ALA A 214 -8.23 2.47 -14.19
N LYS A 215 -8.94 2.77 -15.28
CA LYS A 215 -10.24 3.44 -15.20
C LYS A 215 -11.23 2.62 -14.37
N GLY A 216 -11.67 3.20 -13.25
CA GLY A 216 -12.61 2.56 -12.34
C GLY A 216 -11.97 1.59 -11.33
N LEU A 217 -10.64 1.58 -11.23
CA LEU A 217 -9.91 0.86 -10.19
C LEU A 217 -9.31 1.83 -9.18
N TYR A 218 -9.24 1.41 -7.92
CA TYR A 218 -8.75 2.20 -6.80
C TYR A 218 -7.79 1.38 -5.95
N LEU A 219 -6.94 2.06 -5.16
CA LEU A 219 -5.99 1.42 -4.27
C LEU A 219 -6.71 0.69 -3.13
N ASN A 220 -6.33 -0.55 -2.86
CA ASN A 220 -6.72 -1.31 -1.68
C ASN A 220 -5.48 -1.57 -0.79
N SER A 221 -5.53 -1.18 0.48
CA SER A 221 -4.39 -1.29 1.41
C SER A 221 -4.26 -2.65 2.11
N GLY A 222 -5.20 -3.57 1.89
CA GLY A 222 -5.19 -4.89 2.50
C GLY A 222 -4.09 -5.81 1.96
N VAL A 223 -3.56 -5.52 0.76
CA VAL A 223 -2.40 -6.22 0.18
C VAL A 223 -1.52 -5.27 -0.61
N PHE A 224 -0.21 -5.30 -0.33
CA PHE A 224 0.79 -4.58 -1.13
C PHE A 224 2.19 -5.23 -1.07
N LEU A 225 3.05 -4.89 -2.04
CA LEU A 225 4.41 -5.38 -2.17
C LEU A 225 5.42 -4.25 -2.33
N SER A 226 6.61 -4.41 -1.76
CA SER A 226 7.77 -3.55 -1.97
C SER A 226 9.04 -4.28 -1.52
N THR A 227 10.22 -3.79 -1.91
CA THR A 227 11.46 -4.25 -1.26
C THR A 227 11.53 -3.74 0.19
N LEU A 228 12.27 -4.47 1.04
CA LEU A 228 12.47 -4.16 2.45
C LEU A 228 13.02 -2.74 2.68
N GLY A 229 14.09 -2.39 1.96
CA GLY A 229 14.76 -1.08 2.07
C GLY A 229 13.83 0.06 1.66
N THR A 230 13.28 -0.04 0.45
CA THR A 230 12.34 0.96 -0.10
C THR A 230 11.15 1.17 0.81
N LEU A 231 10.52 0.10 1.32
CA LEU A 231 9.33 0.25 2.16
C LEU A 231 9.66 0.87 3.51
N ALA A 232 10.76 0.45 4.15
CA ALA A 232 11.21 0.99 5.42
C ALA A 232 11.55 2.47 5.31
N ALA A 233 12.33 2.84 4.29
CA ALA A 233 12.74 4.22 4.07
C ALA A 233 11.57 5.13 3.70
N PHE A 234 10.61 4.62 2.91
CA PHE A 234 9.37 5.36 2.60
C PHE A 234 8.56 5.63 3.87
N LEU A 235 8.24 4.58 4.64
CA LEU A 235 7.43 4.72 5.83
C LEU A 235 8.11 5.56 6.93
N ASP A 236 9.43 5.46 7.06
CA ASP A 236 10.20 6.31 7.98
C ASP A 236 10.10 7.79 7.58
N HIS A 237 10.26 8.10 6.30
CA HIS A 237 10.07 9.44 5.76
C HIS A 237 8.67 9.98 6.06
N GLU A 238 7.63 9.22 5.75
CA GLU A 238 6.24 9.69 5.90
C GLU A 238 5.77 9.77 7.35
N LEU A 239 6.22 8.89 8.22
CA LEU A 239 5.74 8.84 9.60
C LEU A 239 6.53 9.71 10.59
N ASN A 240 7.81 9.99 10.29
CA ASN A 240 8.70 10.69 11.21
C ASN A 240 9.19 12.05 10.68
N HIS A 241 9.09 12.31 9.36
CA HIS A 241 9.63 13.53 8.75
C HIS A 241 8.59 14.39 8.02
N GLN A 242 7.37 13.88 7.81
CA GLN A 242 6.25 14.64 7.28
C GLN A 242 5.19 14.85 8.36
N GLU A 243 4.55 16.03 8.36
CA GLU A 243 3.33 16.22 9.11
C GLU A 243 2.24 15.35 8.47
N LEU A 244 1.47 14.63 9.29
CA LEU A 244 0.33 13.86 8.78
C LEU A 244 -0.64 14.82 8.05
N PRO A 245 -1.24 14.38 6.94
CA PRO A 245 -2.10 15.24 6.15
C PRO A 245 -3.27 15.77 6.98
N THR A 246 -3.59 17.04 6.80
CA THR A 246 -4.70 17.69 7.50
C THR A 246 -6.04 17.37 6.83
N GLU A 247 -7.16 17.60 7.54
CA GLU A 247 -8.50 17.50 6.94
C GLU A 247 -8.65 18.41 5.71
N LYS A 248 -7.94 19.55 5.69
CA LYS A 248 -7.91 20.48 4.54
C LYS A 248 -7.25 19.88 3.31
N GLU A 249 -6.36 18.90 3.49
CA GLU A 249 -5.72 18.15 2.40
C GLU A 249 -6.57 16.95 1.96
N GLY A 250 -7.78 16.81 2.49
CA GLY A 250 -8.76 15.81 2.10
C GLY A 250 -8.65 14.47 2.82
N LEU A 251 -7.75 14.37 3.82
CA LEU A 251 -7.66 13.22 4.70
C LEU A 251 -8.46 13.48 5.98
N VAL A 252 -9.67 12.92 6.04
CA VAL A 252 -10.59 13.10 7.17
C VAL A 252 -10.34 12.02 8.20
N ALA A 253 -10.15 12.41 9.47
CA ALA A 253 -10.00 11.47 10.57
C ALA A 253 -11.26 10.62 10.77
N LEU A 254 -11.11 9.44 11.38
CA LEU A 254 -12.25 8.60 11.75
C LEU A 254 -13.15 9.37 12.72
N GLN A 255 -14.47 9.35 12.46
CA GLN A 255 -15.44 10.08 13.29
C GLN A 255 -15.34 9.63 14.75
N GLY A 256 -15.12 10.58 15.67
CA GLY A 256 -14.92 10.31 17.10
C GLY A 256 -13.48 9.99 17.51
N PHE A 257 -12.53 9.92 16.57
CA PHE A 257 -11.12 9.61 16.81
C PHE A 257 -10.19 10.61 16.11
N PRO A 258 -10.03 11.83 16.65
CA PRO A 258 -9.13 12.84 16.07
C PRO A 258 -7.70 12.31 15.91
N GLY A 259 -7.12 12.50 14.72
CA GLY A 259 -5.76 12.06 14.41
C GLY A 259 -5.60 10.57 14.10
N GLN A 260 -6.69 9.80 14.09
CA GLN A 260 -6.70 8.42 13.57
C GLN A 260 -7.24 8.42 12.15
N PHE A 261 -6.47 7.86 11.24
CA PHE A 261 -6.81 7.82 9.82
C PHE A 261 -6.93 6.39 9.37
N ASN A 262 -7.94 6.08 8.58
CA ASN A 262 -8.00 4.78 7.95
C ASN A 262 -6.76 4.54 7.06
N ASP A 263 -6.24 3.31 7.03
CA ASP A 263 -5.02 2.91 6.34
C ASP A 263 -5.15 3.03 4.82
N GLN A 264 -6.29 2.65 4.24
CA GLN A 264 -6.59 2.87 2.83
C GLN A 264 -6.64 4.35 2.51
N ALA A 265 -7.13 5.17 3.45
CA ALA A 265 -7.10 6.62 3.34
C ALA A 265 -5.67 7.17 3.29
N TYR A 266 -4.85 6.74 4.24
CA TYR A 266 -3.44 7.11 4.33
C TYR A 266 -2.70 6.73 3.04
N TRP A 267 -2.86 5.49 2.58
CA TRP A 267 -2.19 5.00 1.36
C TRP A 267 -2.72 5.65 0.09
N GLY A 268 -4.02 5.92 -0.01
CA GLY A 268 -4.61 6.62 -1.15
C GLY A 268 -4.07 8.04 -1.29
N TYR A 269 -3.91 8.76 -0.17
CA TYR A 269 -3.27 10.08 -0.18
C TYR A 269 -1.84 10.00 -0.71
N TRP A 270 -1.01 9.11 -0.16
CA TRP A 270 0.39 8.99 -0.60
C TRP A 270 0.52 8.49 -2.03
N TYR A 271 -0.38 7.61 -2.47
CA TYR A 271 -0.43 7.17 -3.85
C TYR A 271 -0.59 8.33 -4.83
N THR A 272 -1.49 9.28 -4.54
CA THR A 272 -1.63 10.47 -5.39
C THR A 272 -0.41 11.39 -5.37
N LYS A 273 0.26 11.51 -4.22
CA LYS A 273 1.41 12.40 -4.02
C LYS A 273 2.71 11.86 -4.60
N TYR A 274 2.93 10.56 -4.50
CA TYR A 274 4.20 9.91 -4.81
C TYR A 274 4.17 9.06 -6.08
N HIS A 275 3.10 9.06 -6.85
CA HIS A 275 3.12 8.40 -8.16
C HIS A 275 4.29 8.94 -9.03
N PRO A 276 5.13 8.08 -9.65
CA PRO A 276 4.99 6.64 -9.85
C PRO A 276 5.76 5.74 -8.86
N LEU A 277 6.23 6.24 -7.72
CA LEU A 277 6.81 5.39 -6.67
C LEU A 277 5.79 4.35 -6.20
N ILE A 278 4.56 4.81 -5.97
CA ILE A 278 3.42 3.99 -5.59
C ILE A 278 2.54 3.78 -6.81
N GLY A 279 2.18 2.53 -7.07
CA GLY A 279 1.24 2.15 -8.11
C GLY A 279 0.25 1.10 -7.62
N ILE A 280 -0.82 0.93 -8.38
CA ILE A 280 -1.75 -0.17 -8.23
C ILE A 280 -1.46 -1.25 -9.27
N ASP A 281 -1.65 -2.50 -8.87
CA ASP A 281 -1.61 -3.68 -9.73
C ASP A 281 -2.81 -3.64 -10.65
N ASN A 282 -2.60 -3.03 -11.82
CA ASN A 282 -3.60 -2.92 -12.84
C ASN A 282 -2.98 -3.33 -14.18
N THR A 283 -3.52 -4.38 -14.75
CA THR A 283 -3.09 -4.96 -16.02
C THR A 283 -3.87 -4.30 -17.15
N GLY A 284 -3.56 -3.03 -17.42
CA GLY A 284 -4.10 -2.32 -18.59
C GLY A 284 -3.52 -2.78 -19.93
N ASP A 285 -2.51 -3.67 -19.92
CA ASP A 285 -1.95 -4.27 -21.13
C ASP A 285 -2.32 -5.76 -21.22
N ASN A 286 -2.87 -6.14 -22.37
CA ASN A 286 -3.49 -7.42 -22.74
C ASN A 286 -2.68 -8.72 -22.48
N ASN A 287 -1.50 -8.65 -21.86
CA ASN A 287 -0.60 -9.78 -21.62
C ASN A 287 -0.16 -9.96 -20.16
N ASN A 288 -0.48 -9.04 -19.23
CA ASN A 288 -0.05 -9.17 -17.85
C ASN A 288 -1.14 -9.81 -16.97
N LYS A 289 -0.74 -10.84 -16.21
CA LYS A 289 -1.57 -11.47 -15.18
C LYS A 289 -1.54 -10.59 -13.93
N LEU A 290 -2.71 -10.32 -13.33
CA LEU A 290 -2.81 -9.67 -12.02
C LEU A 290 -1.98 -10.46 -11.00
N ILE A 291 -1.21 -9.76 -10.18
CA ILE A 291 -0.50 -10.34 -9.02
C ILE A 291 -1.48 -10.53 -7.87
N ILE A 292 -2.29 -9.49 -7.62
CA ILE A 292 -3.25 -9.39 -6.53
C ILE A 292 -4.64 -9.27 -7.12
N ALA A 293 -5.53 -10.17 -6.73
CA ALA A 293 -6.97 -9.99 -7.00
C ALA A 293 -7.73 -9.67 -5.73
N ASN A 294 -8.36 -8.50 -5.71
CA ASN A 294 -9.31 -8.11 -4.69
C ASN A 294 -10.70 -8.61 -5.05
N ILE A 295 -11.16 -9.64 -4.35
CA ILE A 295 -12.43 -10.32 -4.58
C ILE A 295 -13.54 -9.61 -3.81
N GLY A 296 -14.02 -8.52 -4.42
CA GLY A 296 -15.26 -7.87 -4.02
C GLY A 296 -16.51 -8.67 -4.37
N ARG A 297 -17.68 -8.16 -3.97
CA ARG A 297 -19.00 -8.77 -4.21
C ARG A 297 -19.24 -9.10 -5.69
N ASP A 298 -18.73 -8.28 -6.60
CA ASP A 298 -19.01 -8.38 -8.04
C ASP A 298 -18.26 -9.55 -8.71
N HIS A 299 -17.22 -10.09 -8.07
CA HIS A 299 -16.49 -11.26 -8.56
C HIS A 299 -17.11 -12.60 -8.14
N ARG A 300 -18.23 -12.58 -7.39
CA ARG A 300 -18.84 -13.79 -6.80
C ARG A 300 -19.23 -14.86 -7.82
N SER A 301 -19.75 -14.44 -8.98
CA SER A 301 -20.18 -15.36 -10.03
C SER A 301 -19.02 -15.92 -10.85
N ALA A 302 -17.91 -15.18 -10.96
CA ALA A 302 -16.72 -15.55 -11.74
C ALA A 302 -15.68 -16.36 -10.97
N LEU A 303 -15.71 -16.32 -9.63
CA LEU A 303 -14.76 -17.03 -8.79
C LEU A 303 -15.05 -18.54 -8.75
N ARG A 304 -14.01 -19.34 -9.00
CA ARG A 304 -14.00 -20.79 -8.81
C ARG A 304 -12.84 -21.17 -7.90
N PHE A 305 -13.00 -22.25 -7.15
CA PHE A 305 -11.92 -22.90 -6.40
C PHE A 305 -11.86 -24.36 -6.82
N ASP A 306 -10.69 -24.80 -7.26
CA ASP A 306 -10.43 -26.18 -7.63
C ASP A 306 -9.73 -26.90 -6.47
N ILE A 307 -10.44 -27.84 -5.86
CA ILE A 307 -9.95 -28.61 -4.71
C ILE A 307 -8.81 -29.57 -5.09
N THR A 308 -8.66 -29.94 -6.37
CA THR A 308 -7.59 -30.84 -6.81
C THR A 308 -6.25 -30.12 -6.90
N THR A 309 -6.28 -28.85 -7.30
CA THR A 309 -5.07 -28.02 -7.46
C THR A 309 -4.87 -27.02 -6.31
N GLY A 310 -5.89 -26.83 -5.47
CA GLY A 310 -5.93 -25.82 -4.42
C GLY A 310 -5.95 -24.37 -4.93
N LEU A 311 -6.33 -24.15 -6.20
CA LEU A 311 -6.22 -22.85 -6.87
C LEU A 311 -7.58 -22.17 -6.99
N PHE A 312 -7.61 -20.86 -6.77
CA PHE A 312 -8.68 -20.00 -7.26
C PHE A 312 -8.45 -19.60 -8.70
N ALA A 313 -9.53 -19.55 -9.46
CA ALA A 313 -9.56 -19.00 -10.80
C ALA A 313 -10.70 -17.98 -10.94
N LEU A 314 -10.44 -16.93 -11.70
CA LEU A 314 -11.42 -15.95 -12.13
C LEU A 314 -11.77 -16.23 -13.59
N GLU A 315 -13.04 -16.50 -13.87
CA GLU A 315 -13.56 -16.61 -15.23
C GLU A 315 -13.73 -15.21 -15.84
N ASP A 316 -13.08 -14.95 -16.98
CA ASP A 316 -13.35 -13.76 -17.77
C ASP A 316 -14.72 -13.91 -18.46
N ASN A 317 -15.68 -13.10 -18.03
CA ASN A 317 -17.04 -13.08 -18.56
C ASN A 317 -17.13 -12.50 -19.99
N ASN A 318 -16.08 -11.82 -20.48
CA ASN A 318 -16.17 -11.06 -21.73
C ASN A 318 -15.73 -11.83 -22.98
N ASN A 319 -14.96 -12.92 -22.87
CA ASN A 319 -14.43 -13.63 -24.06
C ASN A 319 -14.40 -15.17 -23.96
N GLY A 320 -15.01 -15.75 -22.92
CA GLY A 320 -15.25 -17.19 -22.83
C GLY A 320 -14.01 -18.10 -22.76
N LYS A 321 -12.77 -17.60 -22.64
CA LYS A 321 -11.58 -18.46 -22.73
C LYS A 321 -10.36 -18.16 -21.84
N GLN A 322 -10.38 -17.20 -20.92
CA GLN A 322 -9.22 -17.03 -20.02
C GLN A 322 -9.61 -17.10 -18.55
N LYS A 323 -9.13 -18.15 -17.87
CA LYS A 323 -9.11 -18.25 -16.42
C LYS A 323 -7.86 -17.53 -15.92
N GLN A 324 -8.03 -16.46 -15.17
CA GLN A 324 -6.92 -15.83 -14.46
C GLN A 324 -6.72 -16.53 -13.12
N VAL A 325 -5.46 -16.79 -12.77
CA VAL A 325 -5.06 -17.40 -11.50
C VAL A 325 -4.08 -16.42 -10.83
N PRO A 326 -4.60 -15.40 -10.12
CA PRO A 326 -3.77 -14.38 -9.48
C PRO A 326 -2.90 -14.99 -8.38
N PRO A 327 -1.59 -14.69 -8.28
CA PRO A 327 -0.72 -15.18 -7.22
C PRO A 327 -1.24 -14.99 -5.79
N VAL A 328 -1.90 -13.86 -5.53
CA VAL A 328 -2.46 -13.50 -4.22
C VAL A 328 -3.95 -13.18 -4.37
N MET A 329 -4.77 -13.79 -3.52
CA MET A 329 -6.21 -13.59 -3.47
C MET A 329 -6.57 -12.87 -2.16
N HIS A 330 -7.17 -11.69 -2.26
CA HIS A 330 -7.64 -10.91 -1.11
C HIS A 330 -9.17 -10.82 -1.15
N PHE A 331 -9.84 -11.05 -0.02
CA PHE A 331 -11.29 -11.11 0.10
C PHE A 331 -11.80 -10.02 1.06
N PRO A 332 -11.75 -8.74 0.70
CA PRO A 332 -11.92 -7.65 1.66
C PRO A 332 -13.21 -7.73 2.49
N GLY A 333 -13.09 -7.49 3.79
CA GLY A 333 -14.21 -7.18 4.69
C GLY A 333 -15.01 -8.40 5.18
N SER A 334 -16.34 -8.27 5.26
CA SER A 334 -17.22 -9.38 5.71
C SER A 334 -17.55 -10.37 4.59
N HIS A 335 -17.12 -10.07 3.37
CA HIS A 335 -17.41 -10.84 2.17
C HIS A 335 -16.82 -12.26 2.12
N PRO A 336 -15.66 -12.61 2.72
CA PRO A 336 -15.13 -13.99 2.67
C PRO A 336 -16.16 -15.04 3.10
N LYS A 337 -16.94 -14.73 4.14
CA LYS A 337 -17.99 -15.60 4.69
C LYS A 337 -19.16 -15.84 3.72
N LEU A 338 -19.29 -15.02 2.68
CA LEU A 338 -20.34 -15.10 1.66
C LEU A 338 -19.91 -15.91 0.42
N PHE A 339 -18.62 -16.22 0.28
CA PHE A 339 -18.07 -16.97 -0.85
C PHE A 339 -17.92 -18.45 -0.48
N LYS A 340 -18.76 -19.30 -1.07
CA LYS A 340 -18.59 -20.77 -0.98
C LYS A 340 -17.18 -21.23 -1.41
N PRO A 341 -16.58 -20.69 -2.51
CA PRO A 341 -15.21 -21.04 -2.88
C PRO A 341 -14.18 -20.70 -1.80
N TYR A 342 -14.31 -19.56 -1.12
CA TYR A 342 -13.40 -19.18 -0.03
C TYR A 342 -13.49 -20.15 1.15
N ILE A 343 -14.72 -20.49 1.56
CA ILE A 343 -14.94 -21.45 2.66
C ILE A 343 -14.34 -22.82 2.31
N ALA A 344 -14.51 -23.27 1.06
CA ALA A 344 -13.93 -24.52 0.58
C ALA A 344 -12.39 -24.48 0.60
N ALA A 345 -11.80 -23.39 0.12
CA ALA A 345 -10.35 -23.21 0.13
C ALA A 345 -9.78 -23.18 1.54
N LYS A 346 -10.43 -22.48 2.46
CA LYS A 346 -10.00 -22.44 3.86
C LYS A 346 -9.92 -23.85 4.46
N ARG A 347 -10.97 -24.66 4.29
CA ARG A 347 -10.98 -26.06 4.76
C ARG A 347 -9.89 -26.88 4.09
N PHE A 348 -9.75 -26.75 2.77
CA PHE A 348 -8.71 -27.44 2.02
C PHE A 348 -7.31 -27.14 2.56
N PHE A 349 -6.97 -25.86 2.76
CA PHE A 349 -5.65 -25.50 3.27
C PHE A 349 -5.46 -25.93 4.71
N GLU A 350 -6.49 -25.84 5.57
CA GLU A 350 -6.43 -26.33 6.95
C GLU A 350 -6.19 -27.86 7.01
N GLU A 351 -6.75 -28.64 6.08
CA GLU A 351 -6.54 -30.10 5.99
C GLU A 351 -5.14 -30.50 5.49
N HIS A 352 -4.47 -29.62 4.74
CA HIS A 352 -3.14 -29.86 4.18
C HIS A 352 -2.02 -29.16 4.97
N CYS A 353 -2.38 -28.61 6.12
CA CYS A 353 -1.50 -27.97 7.09
C CYS A 353 -1.22 -28.92 8.25
#